data_AF-A6J8S8-F1
#
_entry.id   AF-A6J8S8-F1
#
_cell.length_a   1.000
_cell.length_b   1.000
_cell.length_c   1.000
_cell.angle_alpha   90.00
_cell.angle_beta   90.00
_cell.angle_gamma   90.00
#
_symmetry.space_group_name_H-M   'P 1'
#
loop_
_entity.id
_entity.type
_entity.pdbx_description
1 polymer ?
#
loop_
_entity_poly.entity_id
_entity_poly.type
_entity_poly.pdbx_seq_one_letter_code
_entity_poly.pdbx_strand_id
1 'polypeptide(L)'
;MKALWALLLVPLLTGCLAEGELEVTDQLPGQSDQPWEQALNRFWDYLRWVQTLSDQVQEELQSSQVTQELTVLMEDTMTEVKAYKKELEEQLGPVAEETRARLAKEVQAAQARLGADMEDLRNRLGQYRNERTANLGAGAAQPLRDRAQALSDRIRG
;
A
#
# COMPACT_ATOMS: atom_id res chain seq x y z
N MET A 1 14.56 8.23 -18.30
CA MET A 1 15.14 9.44 -17.70
C MET A 1 15.47 9.11 -16.26
N LYS A 2 16.77 8.92 -16.00
CA LYS A 2 17.34 8.35 -14.78
C LYS A 2 18.24 9.44 -14.18
N ALA A 3 18.29 9.51 -12.84
CA ALA A 3 19.23 10.28 -12.03
C ALA A 3 19.11 11.82 -12.06
N LEU A 4 18.27 12.38 -11.17
CA LEU A 4 18.44 13.77 -10.72
C LEU A 4 18.15 14.03 -9.23
N TRP A 5 17.82 13.01 -8.42
CA TRP A 5 17.52 13.23 -7.00
C TRP A 5 18.73 13.14 -6.04
N ALA A 6 19.93 12.86 -6.55
CA ALA A 6 21.12 12.62 -5.73
C ALA A 6 21.89 13.88 -5.27
N LEU A 7 21.29 15.08 -5.30
CA LEU A 7 22.03 16.33 -5.00
C LEU A 7 21.39 17.26 -3.95
N LEU A 8 20.46 16.78 -3.14
CA LEU A 8 19.96 17.55 -2.00
C LEU A 8 20.28 16.83 -0.70
N LEU A 9 21.57 16.77 -0.33
CA LEU A 9 22.04 16.59 1.07
C LEU A 9 23.57 16.71 1.24
N VAL A 10 24.23 17.62 0.53
CA VAL A 10 25.59 18.08 0.88
C VAL A 10 25.63 19.58 0.57
N PRO A 11 25.70 20.49 1.57
CA PRO A 11 26.86 20.54 2.45
C PRO A 11 26.55 21.09 3.85
N LEU A 12 26.53 20.25 4.87
CA LEU A 12 26.76 20.64 6.27
C LEU A 12 27.46 19.44 6.90
N LEU A 13 28.50 19.68 7.71
CA LEU A 13 29.40 18.68 8.31
C LEU A 13 30.69 18.38 7.51
N THR A 14 31.41 19.44 7.13
CA THR A 14 32.86 19.42 7.42
C THR A 14 33.01 19.52 8.93
N GLY A 15 33.35 18.41 9.59
CA GLY A 15 33.76 18.41 10.99
C GLY A 15 33.09 17.33 11.84
N CYS A 16 33.56 16.09 11.71
CA CYS A 16 34.08 15.26 12.80
C CYS A 16 34.08 13.79 12.36
N LEU A 17 35.27 13.22 12.23
CA LEU A 17 35.47 11.78 12.33
C LEU A 17 35.02 11.32 13.71
N ALA A 18 34.03 10.43 13.74
CA ALA A 18 33.93 9.41 14.77
C ALA A 18 33.42 8.17 14.05
N GLU A 19 34.26 7.13 14.01
CA GLU A 19 33.93 5.79 13.56
C GLU A 19 32.58 5.35 14.11
N GLY A 20 31.62 5.27 13.21
CA GLY A 20 30.41 4.47 13.35
C GLY A 20 30.20 3.85 11.98
N GLU A 21 30.66 2.62 11.81
CA GLU A 21 30.20 1.75 10.73
C GLU A 21 28.67 1.68 10.83
N LEU A 22 27.98 2.56 10.11
CA LEU A 22 26.61 2.33 9.70
C LEU A 22 26.71 1.19 8.69
N GLU A 23 26.60 -0.02 9.22
CA GLU A 23 26.32 -1.24 8.48
C GLU A 23 25.02 -0.97 7.70
N VAL A 24 25.19 -0.46 6.48
CA VAL A 24 24.12 -0.41 5.47
C VAL A 24 23.85 -1.87 5.18
N THR A 25 22.85 -2.42 5.86
CA THR A 25 22.33 -3.74 5.57
C THR A 25 22.02 -3.81 4.09
N ASP A 26 22.78 -4.67 3.40
CA ASP A 26 22.64 -5.01 2.00
C ASP A 26 21.29 -5.74 1.82
N GLN A 27 20.19 -4.98 1.86
CA GLN A 27 18.85 -5.48 1.59
C GLN A 27 18.66 -5.53 0.08
N LEU A 28 18.52 -6.76 -0.44
CA LEU A 28 18.15 -7.04 -1.82
C LEU A 28 16.96 -6.16 -2.24
N PRO A 29 16.98 -5.57 -3.45
CA PRO A 29 15.91 -4.70 -3.92
C PRO A 29 14.65 -5.55 -4.13
N GLY A 30 13.71 -5.50 -3.17
CA GLY A 30 12.37 -6.07 -3.32
C GLY A 30 11.85 -6.91 -2.15
N GLN A 31 12.61 -7.13 -1.08
CA GLN A 31 12.08 -7.75 0.15
C GLN A 31 12.32 -6.82 1.34
N SER A 32 11.31 -6.02 1.63
CA SER A 32 11.20 -5.31 2.90
C SER A 32 10.83 -6.30 4.00
N ASP A 33 11.62 -6.39 5.06
CA ASP A 33 11.28 -7.19 6.24
C ASP A 33 10.10 -6.62 7.05
N GLN A 34 9.60 -5.45 6.68
CA GLN A 34 8.56 -4.74 7.40
C GLN A 34 7.19 -5.47 7.32
N PRO A 35 6.52 -5.73 8.46
CA PRO A 35 5.22 -6.42 8.49
C PRO A 35 4.14 -5.77 7.63
N TRP A 36 4.07 -4.43 7.62
CA TRP A 36 3.07 -3.69 6.86
C TRP A 36 3.25 -3.83 5.34
N GLU A 37 4.48 -3.94 4.87
CA GLU A 37 4.78 -4.15 3.45
C GLU A 37 4.41 -5.57 3.04
N GLN A 38 4.66 -6.57 3.89
CA GLN A 38 4.23 -7.94 3.64
C GLN A 38 2.71 -8.05 3.56
N ALA A 39 1.99 -7.43 4.50
CA ALA A 39 0.52 -7.38 4.48
C ALA A 39 -0.01 -6.71 3.20
N LEU A 40 0.58 -5.55 2.82
CA LEU A 40 0.22 -4.84 1.60
C LEU A 40 0.52 -5.66 0.33
N ASN A 41 1.62 -6.40 0.30
CA ASN A 41 1.97 -7.27 -0.82
C ASN A 41 0.98 -8.43 -0.97
N ARG A 42 0.54 -9.06 0.14
CA ARG A 42 -0.52 -10.09 0.11
C ARG A 42 -1.82 -9.54 -0.46
N PHE A 43 -2.24 -8.35 0.00
CA PHE A 43 -3.38 -7.65 -0.58
C PHE A 43 -3.21 -7.44 -2.09
N TRP A 44 -2.02 -7.02 -2.53
CA TRP A 44 -1.76 -6.74 -3.94
C TRP A 44 -1.76 -7.98 -4.83
N ASP A 45 -1.13 -9.05 -4.39
CA ASP A 45 -1.06 -10.29 -5.14
C ASP A 45 -2.45 -10.92 -5.29
N TYR A 46 -3.24 -10.86 -4.22
CA TYR A 46 -4.63 -11.27 -4.26
C TYR A 46 -5.45 -10.45 -5.26
N LEU A 47 -5.34 -9.12 -5.20
CA LEU A 47 -6.06 -8.24 -6.12
C LEU A 47 -5.63 -8.44 -7.58
N ARG A 48 -4.35 -8.74 -7.85
CA ARG A 48 -3.88 -9.08 -9.20
C ARG A 48 -4.50 -10.37 -9.70
N TRP A 49 -4.61 -11.39 -8.84
CA TRP A 49 -5.33 -12.62 -9.16
C TRP A 49 -6.81 -12.31 -9.49
N VAL A 50 -7.50 -11.48 -8.69
CA VAL A 50 -8.89 -11.06 -8.96
C VAL A 50 -9.02 -10.37 -10.32
N GLN A 51 -8.08 -9.50 -10.69
CA GLN A 51 -8.13 -8.79 -11.98
C GLN A 51 -8.01 -9.69 -13.21
N THR A 52 -7.47 -10.91 -13.06
CA THR A 52 -7.43 -11.88 -14.17
C THR A 52 -8.83 -12.23 -14.64
N LEU A 53 -9.83 -12.16 -13.76
CA LEU A 53 -11.21 -12.57 -14.02
C LEU A 53 -11.29 -13.97 -14.65
N SER A 54 -10.39 -14.87 -14.25
CA SER A 54 -10.45 -16.28 -14.63
C SER A 54 -11.78 -16.92 -14.24
N ASP A 55 -12.11 -18.07 -14.82
CA ASP A 55 -13.36 -18.77 -14.51
C ASP A 55 -13.49 -19.07 -13.00
N GLN A 56 -12.38 -19.44 -12.35
CA GLN A 56 -12.32 -19.61 -10.90
C GLN A 56 -12.64 -18.32 -10.14
N VAL A 57 -12.03 -17.19 -10.50
CA VAL A 57 -12.32 -15.90 -9.87
C VAL A 57 -13.81 -15.54 -10.03
N GLN A 58 -14.38 -15.82 -11.20
CA GLN A 58 -15.80 -15.55 -11.46
C GLN A 58 -16.74 -16.44 -10.64
N GLU A 59 -16.36 -17.69 -10.37
CA GLU A 59 -17.08 -18.60 -9.48
C GLU A 59 -16.98 -18.12 -8.02
N GLU A 60 -15.76 -17.85 -7.54
CA GLU A 60 -15.53 -17.38 -6.17
C GLU A 60 -16.19 -16.03 -5.91
N LEU A 61 -16.27 -15.15 -6.91
CA LEU A 61 -17.00 -13.88 -6.83
C LEU A 61 -18.49 -14.08 -6.57
N GLN A 62 -19.11 -15.10 -7.18
CA GLN A 62 -20.52 -15.41 -6.95
C GLN A 62 -20.77 -15.87 -5.51
N SER A 63 -19.84 -16.61 -4.93
CA SER A 63 -19.92 -17.11 -3.55
C SER A 63 -19.66 -16.06 -2.46
N SER A 64 -19.26 -14.84 -2.82
CA SER A 64 -18.75 -13.77 -1.93
C SER A 64 -17.35 -13.98 -1.36
N GLN A 65 -16.73 -15.15 -1.58
CA GLN A 65 -15.42 -15.50 -1.05
C GLN A 65 -14.36 -14.43 -1.39
N VAL A 66 -14.37 -13.93 -2.63
CA VAL A 66 -13.39 -12.93 -3.04
C VAL A 66 -13.49 -11.63 -2.22
N THR A 67 -14.71 -11.15 -1.98
CA THR A 67 -14.94 -9.92 -1.20
C THR A 67 -14.58 -10.12 0.27
N GLN A 68 -14.80 -11.31 0.83
CA GLN A 68 -14.47 -11.63 2.22
C GLN A 68 -12.95 -11.67 2.42
N GLU A 69 -12.24 -12.42 1.60
CA GLU A 69 -10.77 -12.51 1.67
C GLU A 69 -10.11 -11.15 1.45
N LEU A 70 -10.60 -10.36 0.48
CA LEU A 70 -10.12 -9.00 0.28
C LEU A 70 -10.32 -8.15 1.53
N THR A 71 -11.46 -8.28 2.22
CA THR A 71 -11.72 -7.54 3.47
C THR A 71 -10.75 -7.94 4.58
N VAL A 72 -10.45 -9.23 4.73
CA VAL A 72 -9.46 -9.71 5.71
C VAL A 72 -8.07 -9.13 5.42
N LEU A 73 -7.63 -9.16 4.16
CA LEU A 73 -6.34 -8.60 3.76
C LEU A 73 -6.26 -7.08 3.97
N MET A 74 -7.36 -6.37 3.76
CA MET A 74 -7.46 -4.93 4.06
C MET A 74 -7.32 -4.65 5.56
N GLU A 75 -8.03 -5.41 6.40
CA GLU A 75 -7.98 -5.25 7.86
C GLU A 75 -6.58 -5.56 8.42
N ASP A 76 -5.96 -6.62 7.91
CA ASP A 76 -4.59 -7.00 8.24
C ASP A 76 -3.60 -5.90 7.85
N THR A 77 -3.65 -5.43 6.60
CA THR A 77 -2.79 -4.33 6.13
C THR A 77 -2.96 -3.07 6.98
N MET A 78 -4.19 -2.67 7.27
CA MET A 78 -4.46 -1.47 8.06
C MET A 78 -4.07 -1.63 9.54
N THR A 79 -3.98 -2.86 10.04
CA THR A 79 -3.47 -3.16 11.37
C THR A 79 -1.97 -2.95 11.42
N GLU A 80 -1.24 -3.52 10.47
CA GLU A 80 0.23 -3.39 10.41
C GLU A 80 0.66 -1.94 10.12
N VAL A 81 -0.04 -1.22 9.23
CA VAL A 81 0.23 0.20 8.96
C VAL A 81 0.04 1.05 10.24
N LYS A 82 -0.96 0.75 11.07
CA LYS A 82 -1.16 1.44 12.35
C LYS A 82 -0.04 1.13 13.35
N ALA A 83 0.43 -0.12 13.39
CA ALA A 83 1.54 -0.52 14.24
C ALA A 83 2.82 0.22 13.84
N TYR A 84 3.16 0.20 12.55
CA TYR A 84 4.32 0.88 12.01
C TYR A 84 4.28 2.40 12.23
N LYS A 85 3.11 3.03 12.08
CA LYS A 85 2.93 4.46 12.39
C LYS A 85 3.31 4.78 13.85
N LYS A 86 2.86 3.96 14.80
CA LYS A 86 3.16 4.17 16.23
C LYS A 86 4.65 4.01 16.51
N GLU A 87 5.26 2.99 15.95
CA GLU A 87 6.70 2.76 16.06
C GLU A 87 7.50 3.94 15.49
N LEU A 88 7.11 4.46 14.32
CA LEU A 88 7.66 5.70 13.76
C LEU A 88 7.52 6.88 14.73
N GLU A 89 6.34 7.10 15.31
CA GLU A 89 6.09 8.19 16.27
C GLU A 89 7.01 8.11 17.51
N GLU A 90 7.30 6.89 17.99
CA GLU A 90 8.21 6.60 19.10
C GLU A 90 9.69 6.80 18.71
N GLN A 91 10.09 6.35 17.52
CA GLN A 91 11.47 6.42 17.03
C GLN A 91 11.92 7.82 16.59
N LEU A 92 11.00 8.77 16.41
CA LEU A 92 11.32 10.13 15.95
C LEU A 92 12.28 10.92 16.87
N GLY A 93 12.65 10.41 18.05
CA GLY A 93 13.68 11.01 18.89
C GLY A 93 13.41 12.50 19.23
N PRO A 94 14.46 13.28 19.52
CA PRO A 94 14.35 14.72 19.77
C PRO A 94 14.37 15.51 18.45
N VAL A 95 13.41 15.26 17.56
CA VAL A 95 13.14 16.16 16.42
C VAL A 95 12.37 17.40 16.89
N ALA A 96 12.44 18.48 16.12
CA ALA A 96 11.62 19.66 16.36
C ALA A 96 10.13 19.29 16.34
N GLU A 97 9.36 19.79 17.31
CA GLU A 97 7.92 19.52 17.43
C GLU A 97 7.14 19.80 16.14
N GLU A 98 7.51 20.86 15.42
CA GLU A 98 6.91 21.19 14.13
C GLU A 98 7.14 20.09 13.07
N THR A 99 8.36 19.55 13.01
CA THR A 99 8.70 18.44 12.10
C THR A 99 7.94 17.17 12.47
N ARG A 100 7.87 16.86 13.76
CA ARG A 100 7.10 15.70 14.27
C ARG A 100 5.62 15.82 13.89
N ALA A 101 5.02 16.98 14.13
CA ALA A 101 3.62 17.25 13.83
C ALA A 101 3.34 17.16 12.32
N ARG A 102 4.24 17.70 11.48
CA ARG A 102 4.10 17.61 10.02
C ARG A 102 4.18 16.17 9.53
N LEU A 103 5.17 15.40 9.99
CA LEU A 103 5.33 14.00 9.59
C LEU A 103 4.13 13.15 10.04
N ALA A 104 3.68 13.30 11.28
CA ALA A 104 2.52 12.58 11.79
C ALA A 104 1.26 12.86 10.94
N LYS A 105 1.08 14.12 10.51
CA LYS A 105 -0.02 14.52 9.62
C LYS A 105 0.10 13.87 8.23
N GLU A 106 1.30 13.86 7.64
CA GLU A 106 1.55 13.26 6.33
C GLU A 106 1.31 11.75 6.36
N VAL A 107 1.83 11.05 7.38
CA VAL A 107 1.61 9.61 7.59
C VAL A 107 0.14 9.29 7.83
N GLN A 108 -0.56 10.08 8.64
CA GLN A 108 -1.99 9.92 8.88
C GLN A 108 -2.80 10.10 7.58
N ALA A 109 -2.43 11.06 6.74
CA ALA A 109 -3.08 11.28 5.45
C ALA A 109 -2.83 10.12 4.48
N ALA A 110 -1.61 9.58 4.43
CA ALA A 110 -1.27 8.41 3.61
C ALA A 110 -2.08 7.17 4.06
N GLN A 111 -2.13 6.90 5.37
CA GLN A 111 -2.91 5.81 5.94
C GLN A 111 -4.41 5.93 5.57
N ALA A 112 -4.99 7.13 5.70
CA ALA A 112 -6.39 7.36 5.38
C ALA A 112 -6.69 7.13 3.90
N ARG A 113 -5.79 7.56 3.01
CA ARG A 113 -5.91 7.35 1.56
C ARG A 113 -5.85 5.88 1.19
N LEU A 114 -4.89 5.14 1.75
CA LEU A 114 -4.77 3.70 1.51
C LEU A 114 -6.05 2.96 1.89
N GLY A 115 -6.58 3.23 3.10
CA GLY A 115 -7.83 2.62 3.56
C GLY A 115 -9.02 2.97 2.66
N ALA A 116 -9.12 4.23 2.20
CA ALA A 116 -10.18 4.65 1.30
C ALA A 116 -10.10 3.96 -0.08
N ASP A 117 -8.90 3.83 -0.65
CA ASP A 117 -8.71 3.18 -1.95
C ASP A 117 -9.01 1.68 -1.90
N MET A 118 -8.60 1.01 -0.81
CA MET A 118 -8.95 -0.39 -0.55
C MET A 118 -10.46 -0.61 -0.42
N GLU A 119 -11.13 0.25 0.33
CA GLU A 119 -12.59 0.24 0.51
C GLU A 119 -13.32 0.46 -0.82
N ASP A 120 -12.83 1.39 -1.63
CA ASP A 120 -13.36 1.69 -2.94
C ASP A 120 -13.25 0.49 -3.90
N LEU A 121 -12.14 -0.25 -3.86
CA LEU A 121 -11.97 -1.49 -4.61
C LEU A 121 -12.95 -2.58 -4.18
N ARG A 122 -13.08 -2.81 -2.87
CA ARG A 122 -14.03 -3.78 -2.31
C ARG A 122 -15.47 -3.48 -2.76
N ASN A 123 -15.87 -2.22 -2.67
CA ASN A 123 -17.21 -1.79 -3.09
C ASN A 123 -17.43 -2.00 -4.59
N ARG A 124 -16.42 -1.71 -5.42
CA ARG A 124 -16.50 -1.97 -6.86
C ARG A 124 -16.64 -3.44 -7.19
N LEU A 125 -15.94 -4.30 -6.45
CA LEU A 125 -16.03 -5.74 -6.62
C LEU A 125 -17.43 -6.26 -6.30
N GLY A 126 -18.05 -5.75 -5.23
CA GLY A 126 -19.44 -6.03 -4.90
C GLY A 126 -20.42 -5.56 -5.99
N GLN A 127 -20.21 -4.37 -6.56
CA GLN A 127 -20.99 -3.88 -7.70
C GLN A 127 -20.83 -4.78 -8.93
N TYR A 128 -19.60 -5.13 -9.28
CA TYR A 128 -19.30 -6.01 -10.42
C TYR A 128 -20.03 -7.35 -10.30
N ARG A 129 -20.00 -7.96 -9.11
CA ARG A 129 -20.78 -9.18 -8.84
C ARG A 129 -22.27 -8.97 -9.11
N ASN A 130 -22.87 -7.91 -8.58
CA ASN A 130 -24.29 -7.63 -8.78
C ASN A 130 -24.63 -7.41 -10.27
N GLU A 131 -23.78 -6.69 -11.00
CA GLU A 131 -23.90 -6.48 -12.45
C GLU A 131 -23.80 -7.79 -13.23
N ARG A 132 -22.89 -8.69 -12.86
CA ARG A 132 -22.74 -10.02 -13.46
C ARG A 132 -23.96 -10.91 -13.18
N THR A 133 -24.49 -10.90 -11.97
CA THR A 133 -25.75 -11.62 -11.63
C THR A 133 -26.93 -11.09 -12.44
N ALA A 134 -26.96 -9.79 -12.72
CA ALA A 134 -27.94 -9.16 -13.62
C ALA A 134 -27.64 -9.39 -15.12
N ASN A 135 -26.61 -10.17 -15.45
CA ASN A 135 -26.15 -10.48 -16.81
C ASN A 135 -25.78 -9.24 -17.64
N LEU A 136 -25.30 -8.19 -16.98
CA LEU A 136 -24.75 -7.00 -17.62
C LEU A 136 -23.37 -7.34 -18.21
N GLY A 137 -23.12 -6.90 -19.44
CA GLY A 137 -22.02 -7.37 -20.29
C GLY A 137 -20.59 -7.11 -19.77
N ALA A 138 -19.60 -7.54 -20.55
CA ALA A 138 -18.18 -7.55 -20.19
C ALA A 138 -17.57 -6.20 -19.75
N GLY A 139 -18.21 -5.07 -20.07
CA GLY A 139 -17.78 -3.73 -19.65
C GLY A 139 -17.86 -3.47 -18.13
N ALA A 140 -18.62 -4.28 -17.38
CA ALA A 140 -18.77 -4.17 -15.93
C ALA A 140 -17.42 -4.23 -15.17
N ALA A 141 -16.44 -4.95 -15.73
CA ALA A 141 -15.12 -5.17 -15.16
C ALA A 141 -14.15 -3.98 -15.31
N GLN A 142 -14.38 -3.09 -16.27
CA GLN A 142 -13.41 -2.05 -16.62
C GLN A 142 -13.08 -1.13 -15.44
N PRO A 143 -14.08 -0.62 -14.68
CA PRO A 143 -13.75 0.31 -13.62
C PRO A 143 -13.12 -0.36 -12.38
N LEU A 144 -13.22 -1.69 -12.24
CA LEU A 144 -12.43 -2.43 -11.25
C LEU A 144 -10.94 -2.38 -11.62
N ARG A 145 -10.63 -2.59 -12.90
CA ARG A 145 -9.27 -2.51 -13.44
C ARG A 145 -8.70 -1.09 -13.29
N ASP A 146 -9.48 -0.08 -13.65
CA ASP A 146 -9.06 1.33 -13.56
C ASP A 146 -8.70 1.72 -12.11
N ARG A 147 -9.51 1.32 -11.13
CA ARG A 147 -9.26 1.58 -9.71
C ARG A 147 -8.04 0.87 -9.19
N ALA A 148 -7.85 -0.39 -9.59
CA ALA A 148 -6.72 -1.16 -9.12
C ALA A 148 -5.41 -0.66 -9.75
N GLN A 149 -5.45 -0.19 -11.00
CA GLN A 149 -4.33 0.52 -11.59
C GLN A 149 -4.04 1.82 -10.82
N ALA A 150 -5.06 2.61 -10.52
CA ALA A 150 -4.90 3.85 -9.78
C ALA A 150 -4.30 3.66 -8.38
N LEU A 151 -4.70 2.61 -7.66
CA LEU A 151 -4.08 2.27 -6.38
C LEU A 151 -2.62 1.81 -6.56
N SER A 152 -2.32 1.03 -7.61
CA SER A 152 -0.95 0.57 -7.90
C SER A 152 -0.02 1.75 -8.19
N ASP A 153 -0.48 2.70 -9.01
CA ASP A 153 0.28 3.88 -9.37
C ASP A 153 0.54 4.79 -8.15
N ARG A 154 -0.39 4.85 -7.19
CA ARG A 154 -0.21 5.63 -5.95
C ARG A 154 0.72 4.99 -4.93
N ILE A 155 0.77 3.67 -4.86
CA ILE A 155 1.64 2.96 -3.92
C ILE A 155 3.09 2.93 -4.44
N ARG A 156 3.28 2.83 -5.77
CA ARG A 156 4.61 2.72 -6.38
C ARG A 156 5.20 4.03 -6.92
N GLY A 157 4.37 5.05 -7.10
CA GLY A 157 4.78 6.38 -7.59
C GLY A 157 5.24 7.28 -6.46
#